data_AF-A0A2U3K6I9-F1
#
_entry.id   AF-A0A2U3K6I9-F1
#
_cell.length_a   1.000
_cell.length_b   1.000
_cell.length_c   1.000
_cell.angle_alpha   90.00
_cell.angle_beta   90.00
_cell.angle_gamma   90.00
#
_symmetry.space_group_name_H-M   'P 1'
#
loop_
_entity.id
_entity.type
_entity.pdbx_description
1 polymer ?
#
loop_
_entity_poly.entity_id
_entity_poly.type
_entity_poly.pdbx_seq_one_letter_code
_entity_poly.pdbx_strand_id
1 'polypeptide(L)' 'MANAEIRQAAETSKVRLWQIGEQLNMCDSNFSRMLRKELNSEVKAQILTIIEHLKIQKK' A
#
# COMPACT_ATOMS: atom_id res chain seq x y z
N MET A 1 -12.73 3.36 8.60
CA MET A 1 -11.64 4.04 7.84
C MET A 1 -11.67 3.52 6.41
N ALA A 2 -11.64 4.41 5.41
CA ALA A 2 -11.46 3.98 4.03
C ALA A 2 -10.13 3.21 3.89
N ASN A 3 -10.15 2.12 3.13
CA ASN A 3 -8.95 1.33 2.78
C ASN A 3 -8.18 0.72 3.96
N ALA A 4 -8.87 0.36 5.05
CA ALA A 4 -8.27 -0.32 6.20
C ALA A 4 -7.55 -1.63 5.83
N GLU A 5 -8.03 -2.31 4.80
CA GLU A 5 -7.47 -3.55 4.24
C GLU A 5 -6.00 -3.37 3.83
N ILE A 6 -5.68 -2.27 3.16
CA ILE A 6 -4.31 -1.95 2.72
C ILE A 6 -3.40 -1.72 3.92
N ARG A 7 -3.91 -1.04 4.96
CA ARG A 7 -3.15 -0.79 6.20
C ARG A 7 -2.86 -2.09 6.92
N GLN A 8 -3.86 -2.96 7.06
CA GLN A 8 -3.69 -4.29 7.66
C GLN A 8 -2.72 -5.17 6.87
N ALA A 9 -2.81 -5.18 5.54
CA ALA A 9 -1.90 -5.95 4.69
C ALA A 9 -0.44 -5.46 4.83
N ALA A 10 -0.24 -4.14 4.88
CA ALA A 10 1.06 -3.54 5.10
C ALA A 10 1.63 -3.88 6.49
N GLU A 11 0.83 -3.76 7.56
CA GLU A 11 1.21 -4.15 8.92
C GLU A 11 1.54 -5.64 9.04
N THR A 12 0.67 -6.51 8.52
CA THR A 12 0.87 -7.97 8.51
C THR A 12 2.15 -8.36 7.79
N SER A 13 2.48 -7.64 6.71
CA SER A 13 3.68 -7.88 5.91
C SER A 13 4.93 -7.18 6.46
N LYS A 14 4.82 -6.40 7.55
CA LYS A 14 5.88 -5.51 8.07
C LYS A 14 6.46 -4.57 6.99
N VAL A 15 5.61 -4.14 6.06
CA VAL A 15 5.93 -3.18 4.99
C VAL A 15 5.45 -1.81 5.43
N ARG A 16 6.28 -0.78 5.29
CA ARG A 16 5.90 0.60 5.62
C ARG A 16 5.22 1.26 4.43
N LEU A 17 4.25 2.15 4.69
CA LEU A 17 3.46 2.82 3.63
C LEU A 17 4.35 3.58 2.62
N TRP A 18 5.44 4.19 3.07
CA TRP A 18 6.39 4.85 2.18
C TRP A 18 7.10 3.88 1.21
N GLN A 19 7.33 2.62 1.58
CA GLN A 19 7.95 1.62 0.68
C GLN A 19 7.02 1.28 -0.48
N ILE A 20 5.72 1.20 -0.19
CA ILE A 20 4.68 0.99 -1.20
C ILE A 20 4.61 2.22 -2.11
N GLY A 21 4.68 3.42 -1.53
CA GLY A 21 4.76 4.67 -2.28
C GLY A 21 5.95 4.71 -3.23
N GLU A 22 7.15 4.32 -2.77
CA GLU A 22 8.34 4.26 -3.62
C GLU A 22 8.18 3.30 -4.81
N GLN A 23 7.57 2.13 -4.61
CA GLN A 23 7.26 1.20 -5.71
C GLN A 23 6.23 1.75 -6.70
N LEU A 24 5.31 2.58 -6.22
CA LEU A 24 4.33 3.30 -7.04
C LEU A 24 4.90 4.61 -7.62
N ASN A 25 6.20 4.86 -7.44
CA ASN A 25 6.88 6.08 -7.84
C ASN A 25 6.20 7.36 -7.30
N MET A 26 5.62 7.27 -6.10
CA MET A 26 4.86 8.32 -5.45
C MET A 26 5.37 8.62 -4.04
N CYS A 27 5.31 9.90 -3.65
CA CYS A 27 5.65 10.29 -2.29
C CYS A 27 4.65 9.73 -1.26
N ASP A 28 5.14 9.40 -0.05
CA ASP A 28 4.33 8.95 1.09
C ASP A 28 3.12 9.85 1.35
N SER A 29 3.30 11.17 1.27
CA SER A 29 2.22 12.14 1.47
C SER A 29 1.08 11.97 0.45
N ASN A 30 1.43 11.59 -0.79
CA ASN A 30 0.45 11.36 -1.84
C ASN A 30 -0.29 10.04 -1.61
N PHE A 31 0.43 9.00 -1.22
CA PHE A 31 -0.15 7.69 -0.88
C PHE A 31 -1.08 7.78 0.33
N SER A 32 -0.66 8.47 1.40
CA SER A 32 -1.46 8.71 2.60
C SER A 32 -2.74 9.50 2.30
N ARG A 33 -2.68 10.49 1.39
CA ARG A 33 -3.87 11.20 0.89
C ARG A 33 -4.78 10.29 0.07
N MET A 34 -4.21 9.42 -0.77
CA MET A 34 -4.95 8.45 -1.57
C MET A 34 -5.77 7.49 -0.68
N LEU A 35 -5.17 7.01 0.42
CA LEU A 35 -5.84 6.11 1.36
C LEU A 35 -7.02 6.74 2.11
N ARG A 36 -7.15 8.07 2.12
CA ARG A 36 -8.29 8.78 2.75
C ARG A 36 -9.52 8.85 1.86
N LYS A 37 -9.41 8.60 0.56
CA LYS A 37 -10.52 8.59 -0.41
C LYS A 37 -10.93 7.16 -0.72
N GLU A 38 -12.16 6.95 -1.21
CA GLU A 38 -12.54 5.64 -1.74
C GLU A 38 -11.70 5.33 -2.97
N LEU A 39 -10.93 4.24 -2.89
CA LEU A 39 -10.11 3.73 -3.98
C LEU A 39 -10.90 2.68 -4.75
N ASN A 40 -10.81 2.72 -6.08
CA ASN A 40 -11.31 1.64 -6.92
C ASN A 40 -10.64 0.31 -6.55
N SER A 41 -11.40 -0.77 -6.70
CA SER A 41 -10.96 -2.13 -6.40
C SER A 41 -9.69 -2.55 -7.18
N GLU A 42 -9.52 -2.08 -8.41
CA GLU A 42 -8.30 -2.31 -9.20
C GLU A 42 -7.05 -1.70 -8.55
N VAL A 43 -7.14 -0.45 -8.11
CA VAL A 43 -6.01 0.25 -7.47
C VAL A 43 -5.68 -0.42 -6.14
N LYS A 44 -6.70 -0.86 -5.38
CA LYS A 44 -6.48 -1.66 -4.17
C LYS A 44 -5.72 -2.95 -4.47
N ALA A 45 -6.13 -3.69 -5.51
CA ALA A 45 -5.48 -4.93 -5.89
C ALA A 45 -4.01 -4.71 -6.27
N GLN A 46 -3.72 -3.68 -7.07
CA GLN A 46 -2.33 -3.31 -7.41
C GLN A 46 -1.49 -3.04 -6.15
N ILE A 47 -2.03 -2.28 -5.20
CA ILE A 47 -1.32 -1.98 -3.94
C ILE A 47 -1.06 -3.25 -3.14
N LEU A 48 -2.03 -4.16 -3.04
CA LEU A 48 -1.88 -5.44 -2.36
C LEU A 48 -0.80 -6.30 -3.01
N THR A 49 -0.76 -6.39 -4.35
CA THR A 49 0.29 -7.09 -5.09
C THR A 49 1.68 -6.50 -4.79
N ILE A 50 1.80 -5.17 -4.73
CA ILE A 50 3.06 -4.50 -4.39
C ILE A 50 3.49 -4.83 -2.96
N ILE A 51 2.56 -4.83 -2.01
CA ILE A 51 2.85 -5.23 -0.61
C ILE A 51 3.38 -6.67 -0.57
N GLU A 52 2.77 -7.58 -1.33
CA GLU A 52 3.16 -8.98 -1.38
C GLU A 52 4.55 -9.16 -2.02
N HIS A 53 4.84 -8.42 -3.09
CA HIS A 53 6.19 -8.35 -3.68
C HIS A 53 7.23 -7.82 -2.68
N LEU A 54 6.92 -6.73 -1.97
CA LEU A 54 7.79 -6.15 -0.96
C LEU A 54 8.01 -7.08 0.23
N LYS A 55 7.00 -7.88 0.58
CA LYS A 55 7.10 -8.93 1.60
C LYS A 55 8.08 -10.02 1.20
N ILE A 56 8.05 -10.46 -0.06
CA ILE A 56 8.97 -11.47 -0.59
C ILE A 56 10.40 -10.94 -0.66
N GLN A 57 10.59 -9.69 -1.13
CA GLN A 57 11.90 -9.03 -1.23
C GLN A 57 12.60 -8.84 0.13
N LYS A 58 11.85 -8.78 1.23
CA LYS A 58 12.38 -8.61 2.59
C LYS A 58 12.79 -9.91 3.28
N LYS A 59 12.60 -11.06 2.63
CA LYS A 59 12.84 -12.40 3.19
C LYS A 59 14.21 -12.93 2.80
#